data_AF-A0AAV9CWX8-F1
#
_entry.id   AF-A0AAV9CWX8-F1
#
_cell.length_a   1.000
_cell.length_b   1.000
_cell.length_c   1.000
_cell.angle_alpha   90.00
_cell.angle_beta   90.00
_cell.angle_gamma   90.00
#
_symmetry.space_group_name_H-M   'P 1'
#
loop_
_entity.id
_entity.type
_entity.pdbx_description
1 polymer ?
#
loop_
_entity_poly.entity_id
_entity_poly.type
_entity_poly.pdbx_seq_one_letter_code
_entity_poly.pdbx_strand_id
1 'polypeptide(L)'
;MKFGRPDSGYLRWRWKPDGCELPAFNPGQFLALVHGKSLAFIGDSIGRNQMQSLMCLLSRPTSGPPTSSRAPKPTQTPPPPPPSTTSTSTPGPLLGRPRRPLRLPHLLRRPLVLPSYHPNNNTATPISVNDAYRLAFRTAFSSLNEGRFKGMAFLRTYSPAHFEGGAWNDGGDCVRIRPFRDNETRLEGYELEMYMIQLEEFRAAERVGRRRGVRFRLLDVTGPMLLRPDGHPGRYGHPKNVTKYNDCVHWCLPGPVDVWNGFLLHMLKMDNGRGGRIRV
;
A
#
# COMPACT_ATOMS: atom_id res chain seq x y z
N MET A 1 5.78 -15.03 13.61
CA MET A 1 4.44 -14.41 13.45
C MET A 1 4.03 -13.77 14.77
N LYS A 2 3.69 -12.48 14.80
CA LYS A 2 3.49 -11.71 16.06
C LYS A 2 2.34 -12.23 16.94
N PHE A 3 1.22 -12.58 16.32
CA PHE A 3 -0.01 -12.96 17.02
C PHE A 3 -0.31 -14.46 16.98
N GLY A 4 0.72 -15.29 16.73
CA GLY A 4 0.62 -16.74 16.90
C GLY A 4 -0.16 -17.48 15.81
N ARG A 5 -0.37 -16.88 14.63
CA ARG A 5 -0.89 -17.59 13.46
C ARG A 5 0.03 -18.80 13.12
N PRO A 6 -0.50 -20.04 13.11
CA PRO A 6 0.32 -21.25 13.02
C PRO A 6 0.72 -21.60 11.59
N ASP A 7 -0.11 -21.25 10.60
CA ASP A 7 0.14 -21.54 9.20
C ASP A 7 0.96 -20.44 8.52
N SER A 8 1.78 -20.85 7.54
CA SER A 8 2.62 -19.96 6.73
C SER A 8 2.53 -20.26 5.23
N GLY A 9 1.59 -21.14 4.83
CA GLY A 9 1.41 -21.55 3.44
C GLY A 9 1.13 -20.39 2.50
N TYR A 10 0.41 -19.37 3.00
CA TYR A 10 0.06 -18.17 2.25
C TYR A 10 1.27 -17.33 1.79
N LEU A 11 2.44 -17.49 2.43
CA LEU A 11 3.68 -16.80 2.03
C LEU A 11 4.34 -17.40 0.78
N ARG A 12 3.94 -18.61 0.37
CA ARG A 12 4.57 -19.33 -0.74
C ARG A 12 3.95 -19.00 -2.11
N TRP A 13 2.89 -18.21 -2.13
CA TRP A 13 2.16 -17.88 -3.35
C TRP A 13 2.60 -16.54 -3.92
N ARG A 14 2.78 -16.51 -5.23
CA ARG A 14 3.08 -15.32 -6.01
C ARG A 14 2.06 -15.19 -7.13
N TRP A 15 1.60 -13.97 -7.37
CA TRP A 15 0.81 -13.69 -8.55
C TRP A 15 1.68 -13.78 -9.81
N LYS A 16 1.15 -14.46 -10.83
CA LYS A 16 1.73 -14.52 -12.16
C LYS A 16 0.70 -13.95 -13.13
N PRO A 17 0.94 -12.76 -13.71
CA PRO A 17 0.07 -12.22 -14.76
C PRO A 17 0.14 -13.08 -16.02
N ASP A 18 -0.87 -12.95 -16.87
CA ASP A 18 -0.88 -13.64 -18.16
C ASP A 18 0.21 -13.09 -19.09
N GLY A 19 0.89 -14.00 -19.78
CA GLY A 19 1.88 -13.66 -20.81
C GLY A 19 3.17 -13.01 -20.31
N CYS A 20 3.40 -12.89 -18.99
CA CYS A 20 4.67 -12.39 -18.46
C CYS A 20 4.96 -12.84 -17.03
N GLU A 21 6.19 -12.64 -16.58
CA GLU A 21 6.59 -12.82 -15.18
C GLU A 21 6.66 -11.44 -14.50
N LEU A 22 5.93 -11.24 -13.40
CA LEU A 22 6.07 -10.05 -12.58
C LEU A 22 7.35 -10.16 -11.74
N PRO A 23 8.43 -9.40 -11.97
CA PRO A 23 9.70 -9.58 -11.25
C PRO A 23 9.57 -9.35 -9.74
N ALA A 24 10.52 -9.89 -8.96
CA ALA A 24 10.54 -9.67 -7.52
C ALA A 24 10.73 -8.17 -7.22
N PHE A 25 10.11 -7.67 -6.17
CA PHE A 25 10.24 -6.28 -5.77
C PHE A 25 11.70 -5.96 -5.46
N ASN A 26 12.27 -4.98 -6.16
CA ASN A 26 13.64 -4.53 -5.95
C ASN A 26 13.63 -3.13 -5.28
N PRO A 27 14.07 -3.03 -4.01
CA PRO A 27 14.06 -1.76 -3.27
C PRO A 27 14.89 -0.67 -3.94
N GLY A 28 16.06 -1.02 -4.47
CA GLY A 28 16.96 -0.08 -5.14
C GLY A 28 16.34 0.51 -6.42
N GLN A 29 15.71 -0.32 -7.24
CA GLN A 29 15.00 0.15 -8.44
C GLN A 29 13.82 1.06 -8.07
N PHE A 30 13.04 0.69 -7.04
CA PHE A 30 11.94 1.52 -6.57
C PHE A 30 12.43 2.89 -6.10
N LEU A 31 13.41 2.92 -5.19
CA LEU A 31 13.98 4.15 -4.65
C LEU A 31 14.59 5.04 -5.73
N ALA A 32 15.25 4.46 -6.73
CA ALA A 32 15.77 5.20 -7.87
C ALA A 32 14.65 5.86 -8.72
N LEU A 33 13.53 5.15 -8.94
CA LEU A 33 12.40 5.69 -9.70
C LEU A 33 11.67 6.82 -8.97
N VAL A 34 11.58 6.74 -7.64
CA VAL A 34 10.90 7.74 -6.81
C VAL A 34 11.84 8.81 -6.24
N HIS A 35 13.13 8.75 -6.55
CA HIS A 35 14.11 9.73 -6.07
C HIS A 35 13.72 11.16 -6.47
N GLY A 36 13.73 12.08 -5.49
CA GLY A 36 13.32 13.47 -5.69
C GLY A 36 11.82 13.66 -5.95
N LYS A 37 10.99 12.64 -5.76
CA LYS A 37 9.53 12.70 -5.91
C LYS A 37 8.83 12.51 -4.56
N SER A 38 7.62 13.04 -4.45
CA SER A 38 6.74 12.78 -3.32
C SER A 38 5.76 11.67 -3.68
N LEU A 39 5.73 10.60 -2.87
CA LEU A 39 4.74 9.54 -2.94
C LEU A 39 3.78 9.67 -1.75
N ALA A 40 2.47 9.60 -2.01
CA ALA A 40 1.45 9.66 -0.98
C ALA A 40 0.45 8.51 -1.16
N PHE A 41 0.15 7.81 -0.07
CA PHE A 41 -0.96 6.87 0.02
C PHE A 41 -2.16 7.62 0.60
N ILE A 42 -3.23 7.75 -0.19
CA ILE A 42 -4.46 8.45 0.20
C ILE A 42 -5.59 7.43 0.14
N GLY A 43 -6.29 7.25 1.25
CA GLY A 43 -7.40 6.31 1.32
C GLY A 43 -7.65 5.77 2.71
N ASP A 44 -8.07 4.51 2.75
CA ASP A 44 -8.54 3.78 3.91
C ASP A 44 -7.42 3.05 4.69
N SER A 45 -7.81 2.19 5.62
CA SER A 45 -6.90 1.32 6.38
C SER A 45 -6.15 0.32 5.49
N ILE A 46 -6.75 -0.10 4.36
CA ILE A 46 -6.12 -0.96 3.37
C ILE A 46 -5.02 -0.20 2.61
N GLY A 47 -5.19 1.11 2.38
CA GLY A 47 -4.13 1.99 1.86
C GLY A 47 -2.91 2.06 2.79
N ARG A 48 -3.17 2.14 4.10
CA ARG A 48 -2.12 2.05 5.12
C ARG A 48 -1.48 0.66 5.18
N ASN A 49 -2.24 -0.41 4.97
CA ASN A 49 -1.72 -1.78 4.89
C ASN A 49 -0.72 -1.93 3.72
N GLN A 50 -1.04 -1.36 2.56
CA GLN A 50 -0.11 -1.29 1.42
C GLN A 50 1.16 -0.49 1.74
N MET A 51 1.01 0.68 2.37
CA MET A 51 2.15 1.52 2.78
C MET A 51 3.07 0.76 3.75
N GLN A 52 2.51 0.05 4.73
CA GLN A 52 3.29 -0.76 5.68
C GLN A 52 4.04 -1.88 4.97
N SER A 53 3.40 -2.59 4.03
CA SER A 53 4.08 -3.56 3.16
C SER A 53 5.26 -2.92 2.43
N LEU A 54 5.06 -1.74 1.82
CA LEU A 54 6.13 -1.06 1.10
C LEU A 54 7.32 -0.73 2.02
N MET A 55 7.06 -0.24 3.23
CA MET A 55 8.11 0.06 4.20
C MET A 55 8.90 -1.19 4.60
N CYS A 56 8.23 -2.33 4.79
CA CYS A 56 8.88 -3.61 5.04
C CYS A 56 9.69 -4.12 3.84
N LEU A 57 9.22 -3.90 2.60
CA LEU A 57 9.96 -4.26 1.40
C LEU A 57 11.20 -3.39 1.24
N LEU A 58 11.10 -2.08 1.51
CA LEU A 58 12.20 -1.12 1.42
C LEU A 58 13.28 -1.31 2.48
N SER A 59 12.94 -1.87 3.64
CA SER A 59 13.91 -2.15 4.70
C SER A 59 14.73 -3.42 4.47
N ARG A 60 14.40 -4.22 3.44
CA ARG A 60 15.19 -5.42 3.10
C ARG A 60 16.55 -5.01 2.53
N PRO A 61 17.65 -5.66 2.95
CA PRO A 61 18.95 -5.41 2.36
C PRO A 61 18.90 -5.68 0.85
N THR A 62 19.41 -4.74 0.06
CA THR A 62 19.52 -4.95 -1.39
C THR A 62 20.55 -6.06 -1.62
N SER A 63 20.10 -7.24 -2.07
CA SER A 63 20.99 -8.26 -2.59
C SER A 63 21.49 -7.81 -3.97
N GLY A 64 22.44 -6.87 -3.98
CA GLY A 64 23.32 -6.72 -5.13
C GLY A 64 24.17 -7.99 -5.29
N PRO A 65 24.70 -8.26 -6.49
CA PRO A 65 25.79 -9.24 -6.59
C PRO A 65 26.90 -8.82 -5.63
N PRO A 66 27.63 -9.77 -5.00
CA PRO A 66 28.69 -9.42 -4.06
C PRO A 66 29.68 -8.54 -4.80
N THR A 67 29.75 -7.26 -4.41
CA THR A 67 30.88 -6.43 -4.80
C THR A 67 32.09 -7.09 -4.15
N SER A 68 32.96 -7.65 -4.99
CA SER A 68 34.30 -8.06 -4.63
C SER A 68 35.06 -6.85 -4.09
N SER A 69 34.80 -6.48 -2.84
CA SER A 69 35.67 -5.63 -2.05
C SER A 69 36.46 -6.57 -1.15
N ARG A 70 37.65 -6.90 -1.65
CA ARG A 70 38.69 -7.57 -0.89
C ARG A 70 38.97 -6.67 0.33
N ALA A 71 38.52 -7.06 1.51
CA ALA A 71 38.88 -6.38 2.74
C ALA A 71 40.41 -6.45 2.91
N PRO A 72 41.12 -5.33 3.14
CA PRO A 72 42.53 -5.40 3.49
C PRO A 72 42.67 -5.98 4.90
N LYS A 73 43.62 -6.92 5.05
CA LYS A 73 43.99 -7.53 6.33
C LYS A 73 44.39 -6.44 7.35
N PRO A 74 44.01 -6.55 8.63
CA PRO A 74 44.44 -5.60 9.64
C PRO A 74 45.92 -5.82 9.95
N THR A 75 46.74 -4.79 9.71
CA THR A 75 48.12 -4.71 10.19
C THR A 75 48.08 -4.40 11.69
N GLN A 76 48.71 -5.25 12.51
CA GLN A 76 48.87 -4.99 13.95
C GLN A 76 49.96 -3.93 14.15
N THR A 77 49.62 -2.84 14.84
CA THR A 77 50.58 -1.90 15.44
C THR A 77 50.38 -1.91 16.95
N PRO A 78 51.47 -1.87 17.75
CA PRO A 78 51.39 -1.93 19.20
C PRO A 78 50.85 -0.61 19.80
N PRO A 79 50.25 -0.65 21.01
CA PRO A 79 49.62 0.52 21.62
C PRO A 79 50.65 1.51 22.21
N PRO A 80 50.36 2.81 22.23
CA PRO A 80 51.18 3.83 22.88
C PRO A 80 50.97 3.86 24.41
N PRO A 81 51.91 4.42 25.20
CA PRO A 81 51.82 4.50 26.66
C PRO A 81 50.78 5.55 27.13
N PRO A 82 50.27 5.44 28.37
CA PRO A 82 49.17 6.26 28.84
C PRO A 82 49.65 7.66 29.26
N PRO A 83 48.94 8.75 28.92
CA PRO A 83 49.16 10.03 29.56
C PRO A 83 48.36 10.18 30.85
N SER A 84 49.01 10.81 31.81
CA SER A 84 48.50 11.19 33.11
C SER A 84 47.57 12.41 33.05
N THR A 85 46.70 12.46 34.06
CA THR A 85 46.09 13.63 34.71
C THR A 85 44.90 14.37 34.08
N THR A 86 43.91 14.49 34.98
CA THR A 86 42.91 15.55 35.21
C THR A 86 41.68 15.63 34.33
N SER A 87 40.58 15.20 34.95
CA SER A 87 39.20 15.46 34.57
C SER A 87 38.88 16.95 34.65
N THR A 88 38.35 17.49 33.57
CA THR A 88 37.52 18.70 33.63
C THR A 88 36.38 18.54 32.65
N SER A 89 35.16 18.48 33.18
CA SER A 89 33.92 18.35 32.44
C SER A 89 33.49 19.70 31.89
N THR A 90 33.33 19.80 30.57
CA THR A 90 32.56 20.88 29.94
C THR A 90 31.81 20.32 28.74
N PRO A 91 30.48 20.47 28.64
CA PRO A 91 29.70 19.85 27.59
C PRO A 91 29.73 20.69 26.30
N GLY A 92 30.26 20.10 25.22
CA GLY A 92 30.16 20.58 23.83
C GLY A 92 29.11 19.79 23.03
N PRO A 93 28.52 20.38 21.97
CA PRO A 93 27.18 20.06 21.50
C PRO A 93 27.09 18.73 20.75
N LEU A 94 26.01 17.99 21.03
CA LEU A 94 25.57 16.82 20.29
C LEU A 94 25.34 17.16 18.82
N LEU A 95 26.02 16.41 17.95
CA LEU A 95 25.77 16.31 16.52
C LEU A 95 24.27 16.12 16.24
N GLY A 96 23.82 16.86 15.24
CA GLY A 96 22.42 17.17 14.99
C GLY A 96 21.52 15.95 14.77
N ARG A 97 20.41 15.95 15.50
CA ARG A 97 19.18 15.24 15.11
C ARG A 97 18.82 15.60 13.67
N PRO A 98 18.30 14.67 12.85
CA PRO A 98 17.71 15.01 11.57
C PRO A 98 16.53 15.97 11.79
N ARG A 99 16.75 17.26 11.51
CA ARG A 99 15.70 18.27 11.42
C ARG A 99 14.96 18.06 10.10
N ARG A 100 13.84 17.33 10.16
CA ARG A 100 12.54 17.73 9.57
C ARG A 100 11.55 16.58 9.74
N PRO A 101 10.44 16.76 10.48
CA PRO A 101 9.31 15.85 10.36
C PRO A 101 8.79 15.90 8.92
N LEU A 102 8.36 14.75 8.39
CA LEU A 102 7.61 14.63 7.15
C LEU A 102 6.49 15.68 7.16
N ARG A 103 6.66 16.78 6.42
CA ARG A 103 5.58 17.76 6.24
C ARG A 103 4.60 17.14 5.27
N LEU A 104 3.46 16.71 5.79
CA LEU A 104 2.27 16.44 5.00
C LEU A 104 2.04 17.64 4.06
N PRO A 105 1.91 17.44 2.74
CA PRO A 105 1.71 18.55 1.81
C PRO A 105 0.50 19.40 2.24
N HIS A 106 0.63 20.71 2.15
CA HIS A 106 -0.44 21.70 2.41
C HIS A 106 -1.70 21.54 1.52
N LEU A 107 -1.73 20.53 0.63
CA LEU A 107 -2.89 20.16 -0.20
C LEU A 107 -4.09 19.62 0.61
N LEU A 108 -3.90 19.26 1.88
CA LEU A 108 -4.98 18.80 2.77
C LEU A 108 -5.62 19.91 3.62
N ARG A 109 -5.29 21.19 3.39
CA ARG A 109 -5.86 22.32 4.15
C ARG A 109 -7.18 22.87 3.60
N ARG A 110 -7.71 22.32 2.51
CA ARG A 110 -9.13 22.47 2.22
C ARG A 110 -9.83 21.28 2.87
N PRO A 111 -10.53 21.47 4.01
CA PRO A 111 -11.47 20.45 4.44
C PRO A 111 -12.38 20.17 3.23
N LEU A 112 -12.51 18.90 2.90
CA LEU A 112 -13.61 18.45 2.07
C LEU A 112 -14.84 18.76 2.93
N VAL A 113 -15.44 19.92 2.71
CA VAL A 113 -16.76 20.23 3.24
C VAL A 113 -17.70 19.35 2.43
N LEU A 114 -17.79 18.07 2.81
CA LEU A 114 -19.11 17.42 2.83
C LEU A 114 -20.02 18.43 3.52
N PRO A 115 -21.24 18.70 3.01
CA PRO A 115 -22.16 19.65 3.61
C PRO A 115 -22.07 19.50 5.11
N SER A 116 -21.57 20.54 5.78
CA SER A 116 -21.47 20.57 7.23
C SER A 116 -22.84 20.11 7.72
N TYR A 117 -22.86 19.04 8.53
CA TYR A 117 -24.09 18.61 9.20
C TYR A 117 -24.48 19.76 10.13
N HIS A 118 -25.23 20.71 9.57
CA HIS A 118 -25.92 21.73 10.33
C HIS A 118 -27.09 21.00 10.99
N PRO A 119 -27.16 20.92 12.33
CA PRO A 119 -28.17 20.12 13.01
C PRO A 119 -29.62 20.61 12.83
N ASN A 120 -29.84 21.66 12.04
CA ASN A 120 -31.10 22.40 12.00
C ASN A 120 -31.82 22.35 10.65
N ASN A 121 -31.47 21.43 9.75
CA ASN A 121 -32.30 21.17 8.57
C ASN A 121 -32.23 19.69 8.16
N ASN A 122 -33.16 18.88 8.68
CA ASN A 122 -33.32 17.45 8.40
C ASN A 122 -33.88 17.16 6.98
N THR A 123 -33.47 17.95 5.98
CA THR A 123 -33.87 17.79 4.57
C THR A 123 -32.78 17.13 3.72
N ALA A 124 -31.87 16.37 4.34
CA ALA A 124 -30.92 15.55 3.60
C ALA A 124 -31.67 14.43 2.87
N THR A 125 -31.67 14.46 1.53
CA THR A 125 -32.19 13.37 0.72
C THR A 125 -31.32 12.12 0.96
N PRO A 126 -31.90 10.96 1.28
CA PRO A 126 -31.14 9.72 1.36
C PRO A 126 -30.44 9.45 0.02
N ILE A 127 -29.13 9.24 0.06
CA ILE A 127 -28.32 8.85 -1.09
C ILE A 127 -27.97 7.38 -0.92
N SER A 128 -28.09 6.56 -1.98
CA SER A 128 -27.68 5.17 -1.92
C SER A 128 -26.17 5.05 -1.69
N VAL A 129 -25.71 3.93 -1.10
CA VAL A 129 -24.27 3.70 -0.89
C VAL A 129 -23.51 3.76 -2.21
N ASN A 130 -24.10 3.24 -3.29
CA ASN A 130 -23.51 3.25 -4.62
C ASN A 130 -23.38 4.66 -5.20
N ASP A 131 -24.40 5.50 -5.03
CA ASP A 131 -24.38 6.89 -5.49
C ASP A 131 -23.37 7.72 -4.67
N ALA A 132 -23.33 7.52 -3.35
CA ALA A 132 -22.35 8.17 -2.49
C ALA A 132 -20.92 7.76 -2.87
N TYR A 133 -20.69 6.48 -3.15
CA TYR A 133 -19.40 5.95 -3.58
C TYR A 133 -18.97 6.53 -4.93
N ARG A 134 -19.89 6.56 -5.90
CA ARG A 134 -19.67 7.19 -7.22
C ARG A 134 -19.34 8.67 -7.08
N LEU A 135 -20.09 9.40 -6.26
CA LEU A 135 -19.87 10.82 -6.02
C LEU A 135 -18.50 11.08 -5.38
N ALA A 136 -18.06 10.22 -4.45
CA ALA A 136 -16.75 10.33 -3.82
C ALA A 136 -15.61 10.20 -4.83
N PHE A 137 -15.63 9.18 -5.70
CA PHE A 137 -14.61 9.02 -6.75
C PHE A 137 -14.64 10.15 -7.77
N ARG A 138 -15.84 10.51 -8.24
CA ARG A 138 -16.01 11.62 -9.18
C ARG A 138 -15.39 12.90 -8.63
N THR A 139 -15.73 13.25 -7.39
CA THR A 139 -15.23 14.46 -6.72
C THR A 139 -13.71 14.42 -6.56
N ALA A 140 -13.17 13.30 -6.07
CA ALA A 140 -11.72 13.13 -5.90
C ALA A 140 -10.98 13.29 -7.23
N PHE A 141 -11.45 12.65 -8.30
CA PHE A 141 -10.81 12.73 -9.60
C PHE A 141 -10.97 14.08 -10.29
N SER A 142 -12.14 14.72 -10.19
CA SER A 142 -12.33 16.08 -10.68
C SER A 142 -11.38 17.05 -9.99
N SER A 143 -11.17 16.91 -8.67
CA SER A 143 -10.23 17.76 -7.93
C SER A 143 -8.78 17.64 -8.43
N LEU A 144 -8.36 16.45 -8.86
CA LEU A 144 -7.05 16.23 -9.47
C LEU A 144 -6.96 16.86 -10.87
N ASN A 145 -8.02 16.72 -11.67
CA ASN A 145 -8.09 17.24 -13.03
C ASN A 145 -8.23 18.76 -13.12
N GLU A 146 -8.90 19.38 -12.16
CA GLU A 146 -9.13 20.83 -12.09
C GLU A 146 -8.09 21.53 -11.25
N GLY A 147 -7.43 20.80 -10.36
CA GLY A 147 -6.37 21.31 -9.50
C GLY A 147 -5.06 21.58 -10.22
N ARG A 148 -4.07 21.96 -9.42
CA ARG A 148 -2.68 22.19 -9.86
C ARG A 148 -1.83 20.91 -9.90
N PHE A 149 -2.45 19.75 -9.72
CA PHE A 149 -1.73 18.48 -9.74
C PHE A 149 -1.28 18.15 -11.17
N LYS A 150 0.03 17.91 -11.36
CA LYS A 150 0.64 17.51 -12.65
C LYS A 150 1.38 16.18 -12.53
N GLY A 151 1.05 15.39 -11.52
CA GLY A 151 1.71 14.13 -11.19
C GLY A 151 1.07 12.92 -11.83
N MET A 152 1.41 11.76 -11.27
CA MET A 152 0.79 10.48 -11.59
C MET A 152 -0.13 10.08 -10.45
N ALA A 153 -1.39 9.78 -10.78
CA ALA A 153 -2.40 9.33 -9.84
C ALA A 153 -2.72 7.86 -10.11
N PHE A 154 -2.53 7.02 -9.10
CA PHE A 154 -2.90 5.61 -9.17
C PHE A 154 -4.22 5.41 -8.45
N LEU A 155 -5.20 4.77 -9.11
CA LEU A 155 -6.32 4.17 -8.43
C LEU A 155 -5.96 2.73 -8.10
N ARG A 156 -5.82 2.41 -6.81
CA ARG A 156 -5.87 1.02 -6.34
C ARG A 156 -7.33 0.58 -6.33
N THR A 157 -7.66 -0.48 -7.05
CA THR A 157 -9.02 -1.01 -7.09
C THR A 157 -9.41 -1.67 -5.77
N TYR A 158 -10.66 -2.10 -5.70
CA TYR A 158 -11.29 -2.75 -4.56
C TYR A 158 -10.47 -3.94 -4.06
N SER A 159 -10.41 -4.10 -2.74
CA SER A 159 -9.74 -5.23 -2.09
C SER A 159 -10.82 -6.06 -1.39
N PRO A 160 -11.20 -7.23 -1.93
CA PRO A 160 -12.26 -8.05 -1.37
C PRO A 160 -11.99 -8.51 0.06
N ALA A 161 -13.06 -8.66 0.82
CA ALA A 161 -13.05 -9.33 2.11
C ALA A 161 -13.52 -10.78 1.94
N HIS A 162 -13.03 -11.71 2.76
CA HIS A 162 -13.35 -13.13 2.61
C HIS A 162 -14.05 -13.71 3.84
N PHE A 163 -15.19 -13.13 4.20
CA PHE A 163 -16.01 -13.68 5.28
C PHE A 163 -16.76 -14.94 4.84
N GLU A 164 -16.74 -15.96 5.69
CA GLU A 164 -17.44 -17.23 5.55
C GLU A 164 -18.25 -17.51 6.82
N GLY A 165 -19.38 -18.20 6.67
CA GLY A 165 -20.22 -18.60 7.81
C GLY A 165 -20.95 -17.45 8.52
N GLY A 166 -20.88 -16.22 7.98
CA GLY A 166 -21.55 -15.05 8.54
C GLY A 166 -20.97 -13.75 8.01
N ALA A 167 -21.62 -12.62 8.30
CA ALA A 167 -21.08 -11.30 8.02
C ALA A 167 -20.02 -10.89 9.06
N TRP A 168 -19.32 -9.78 8.81
CA TRP A 168 -18.31 -9.24 9.72
C TRP A 168 -18.81 -8.99 11.15
N ASN A 169 -20.11 -8.67 11.29
CA ASN A 169 -20.80 -8.41 12.55
C ASN A 169 -21.71 -9.57 13.00
N ASP A 170 -21.71 -10.68 12.28
CA ASP A 170 -22.62 -11.80 12.48
C ASP A 170 -21.87 -13.14 12.44
N GLY A 171 -20.76 -13.23 13.19
CA GLY A 171 -20.02 -14.47 13.38
C GLY A 171 -19.13 -14.92 12.20
N GLY A 172 -18.95 -14.10 11.16
CA GLY A 172 -18.11 -14.42 10.02
C GLY A 172 -16.63 -14.65 10.37
N ASP A 173 -15.99 -15.58 9.66
CA ASP A 173 -14.55 -15.89 9.78
C ASP A 173 -13.91 -16.12 8.39
N CYS A 174 -12.59 -16.19 8.31
CA CYS A 174 -11.80 -16.42 7.10
C CYS A 174 -10.76 -17.51 7.41
N VAL A 175 -11.24 -18.76 7.47
CA VAL A 175 -10.44 -19.90 7.96
C VAL A 175 -9.64 -20.61 6.87
N ARG A 176 -9.81 -20.22 5.61
CA ARG A 176 -9.08 -20.83 4.49
C ARG A 176 -7.57 -20.58 4.62
N ILE A 177 -6.80 -21.62 4.31
CA ILE A 177 -5.32 -21.61 4.38
C ILE A 177 -4.66 -21.80 3.02
N ARG A 178 -5.46 -21.85 1.94
CA ARG A 178 -4.99 -21.93 0.55
C ARG A 178 -5.73 -20.91 -0.32
N PRO A 179 -5.11 -20.45 -1.42
CA PRO A 179 -5.79 -19.68 -2.44
C PRO A 179 -6.97 -20.44 -3.06
N PHE A 180 -7.87 -19.67 -3.65
CA PHE A 180 -8.82 -20.21 -4.59
C PHE A 180 -8.15 -20.54 -5.93
N ARG A 181 -8.72 -21.53 -6.63
CA ARG A 181 -8.56 -21.68 -8.08
C ARG A 181 -9.52 -20.73 -8.80
N ASP A 182 -9.23 -20.43 -10.05
CA ASP A 182 -9.98 -19.45 -10.85
C ASP A 182 -11.47 -19.79 -11.02
N ASN A 183 -11.86 -21.06 -10.82
CA ASN A 183 -13.24 -21.52 -10.90
C ASN A 183 -13.93 -21.69 -9.53
N GLU A 184 -13.24 -21.42 -8.43
CA GLU A 184 -13.79 -21.60 -7.06
C GLU A 184 -14.47 -20.32 -6.53
N THR A 185 -14.26 -19.17 -7.16
CA THR A 185 -14.81 -17.89 -6.70
C THR A 185 -15.04 -16.93 -7.87
N ARG A 186 -15.92 -15.95 -7.65
CA ARG A 186 -16.19 -14.84 -8.57
C ARG A 186 -16.59 -13.60 -7.78
N LEU A 187 -16.27 -12.43 -8.30
CA LEU A 187 -16.67 -11.15 -7.71
C LEU A 187 -18.14 -10.89 -8.03
N GLU A 188 -18.99 -10.75 -7.01
CA GLU A 188 -20.44 -10.61 -7.20
C GLU A 188 -21.07 -9.55 -6.28
N GLY A 189 -22.33 -9.22 -6.56
CA GLY A 189 -23.16 -8.36 -5.74
C GLY A 189 -22.51 -7.00 -5.47
N TYR A 190 -22.54 -6.60 -4.20
CA TYR A 190 -22.03 -5.30 -3.76
C TYR A 190 -20.54 -5.08 -4.07
N GLU A 191 -19.69 -6.11 -3.95
CA GLU A 191 -18.26 -5.98 -4.24
C GLU A 191 -18.01 -5.72 -5.73
N LEU A 192 -18.77 -6.41 -6.60
CA LEU A 192 -18.73 -6.18 -8.04
C LEU A 192 -19.21 -4.77 -8.39
N GLU A 193 -20.31 -4.32 -7.78
CA GLU A 193 -20.84 -2.97 -8.02
C GLU A 193 -19.84 -1.88 -7.64
N MET A 194 -19.21 -1.97 -6.47
CA MET A 194 -18.17 -1.04 -6.04
C MET A 194 -16.98 -1.03 -7.01
N TYR A 195 -16.51 -2.20 -7.41
CA TYR A 195 -15.42 -2.34 -8.37
C TYR A 195 -15.77 -1.70 -9.72
N MET A 196 -16.99 -1.93 -10.23
CA MET A 196 -17.43 -1.34 -11.49
C MET A 196 -17.55 0.18 -11.41
N ILE A 197 -18.08 0.73 -10.31
CA ILE A 197 -18.14 2.19 -10.08
C ILE A 197 -16.73 2.81 -10.09
N GLN A 198 -15.76 2.17 -9.43
CA GLN A 198 -14.36 2.61 -9.44
C GLN A 198 -13.81 2.69 -10.87
N LEU A 199 -14.03 1.64 -11.68
CA LEU A 199 -13.54 1.58 -13.06
C LEU A 199 -14.21 2.63 -13.96
N GLU A 200 -15.52 2.84 -13.81
CA GLU A 200 -16.27 3.81 -14.59
C GLU A 200 -15.77 5.24 -14.34
N GLU A 201 -15.72 5.66 -13.07
CA GLU A 201 -15.28 7.01 -12.71
C GLU A 201 -13.79 7.21 -13.00
N PHE A 202 -12.96 6.16 -12.86
CA PHE A 202 -11.56 6.19 -13.28
C PHE A 202 -11.40 6.42 -14.79
N ARG A 203 -12.13 5.67 -15.62
CA ARG A 203 -12.08 5.82 -17.09
C ARG A 203 -12.53 7.21 -17.53
N ALA A 204 -13.55 7.75 -16.86
CA ALA A 204 -13.98 9.14 -17.09
C ALA A 204 -12.87 10.14 -16.74
N ALA A 205 -12.27 9.99 -15.55
CA ALA A 205 -11.18 10.83 -15.08
C ALA A 205 -9.94 10.78 -15.97
N GLU A 206 -9.54 9.58 -16.42
CA GLU A 206 -8.38 9.38 -17.29
C GLU A 206 -8.54 10.11 -18.63
N ARG A 207 -9.73 10.03 -19.24
CA ARG A 207 -10.03 10.72 -20.51
C ARG A 207 -9.83 12.23 -20.39
N VAL A 208 -10.25 12.83 -19.27
CA VAL A 208 -10.06 14.25 -18.99
C VAL A 208 -8.60 14.56 -18.64
N GLY A 209 -7.98 13.73 -17.80
CA GLY A 209 -6.60 13.91 -17.34
C GLY A 209 -5.57 13.91 -18.45
N ARG A 210 -5.75 13.08 -19.48
CA ARG A 210 -4.90 13.07 -20.69
C ARG A 210 -4.82 14.44 -21.36
N ARG A 211 -5.90 15.21 -21.36
CA ARG A 211 -5.96 16.56 -21.95
C ARG A 211 -5.40 17.65 -21.01
N ARG A 212 -5.34 17.38 -19.70
CA ARG A 212 -4.95 18.35 -18.66
C ARG A 212 -3.55 18.11 -18.07
N GLY A 213 -2.85 17.09 -18.53
CA GLY A 213 -1.51 16.73 -18.08
C GLY A 213 -1.47 15.93 -16.77
N VAL A 214 -2.59 15.31 -16.38
CA VAL A 214 -2.65 14.37 -15.25
C VAL A 214 -2.55 12.94 -15.77
N ARG A 215 -1.62 12.16 -15.21
CA ARG A 215 -1.43 10.75 -15.61
C ARG A 215 -2.17 9.83 -14.65
N PHE A 216 -3.37 9.40 -15.03
CA PHE A 216 -4.09 8.37 -14.30
C PHE A 216 -3.57 6.97 -14.68
N ARG A 217 -3.47 6.11 -13.68
CA ARG A 217 -3.04 4.71 -13.81
C ARG A 217 -3.92 3.83 -12.93
N LEU A 218 -4.35 2.69 -13.45
CA LEU A 218 -5.15 1.73 -12.70
C LEU A 218 -4.22 0.66 -12.12
N LEU A 219 -4.11 0.65 -10.80
CA LEU A 219 -3.44 -0.41 -10.04
C LEU A 219 -4.51 -1.44 -9.69
N ASP A 220 -4.79 -2.34 -10.62
CA ASP A 220 -5.85 -3.32 -10.44
C ASP A 220 -5.39 -4.50 -9.58
N VAL A 221 -5.92 -4.58 -8.36
CA VAL A 221 -5.60 -5.60 -7.37
C VAL A 221 -6.78 -6.53 -7.08
N THR A 222 -7.98 -6.22 -7.57
CA THR A 222 -9.22 -6.93 -7.20
C THR A 222 -9.13 -8.41 -7.52
N GLY A 223 -8.80 -8.78 -8.76
CA GLY A 223 -8.68 -10.18 -9.19
C GLY A 223 -7.61 -10.95 -8.41
N PRO A 224 -6.35 -10.47 -8.35
CA PRO A 224 -5.30 -11.11 -7.56
C PRO A 224 -5.66 -11.30 -6.09
N MET A 225 -6.43 -10.38 -5.48
CA MET A 225 -6.81 -10.46 -4.07
C MET A 225 -8.04 -11.33 -3.83
N LEU A 226 -8.98 -11.37 -4.76
CA LEU A 226 -10.15 -12.26 -4.74
C LEU A 226 -9.74 -13.74 -4.59
N LEU A 227 -8.59 -14.11 -5.16
CA LEU A 227 -8.12 -15.49 -5.10
C LEU A 227 -7.35 -15.83 -3.82
N ARG A 228 -7.22 -14.89 -2.87
CA ARG A 228 -6.30 -15.00 -1.73
C ARG A 228 -6.99 -14.99 -0.36
N PRO A 229 -8.06 -15.76 -0.11
CA PRO A 229 -8.69 -15.80 1.22
C PRO A 229 -7.70 -16.24 2.32
N ASP A 230 -6.66 -17.00 1.95
CA ASP A 230 -5.56 -17.43 2.81
C ASP A 230 -4.69 -16.29 3.36
N GLY A 231 -4.79 -15.10 2.77
CA GLY A 231 -3.96 -13.95 3.11
C GLY A 231 -4.41 -13.14 4.32
N HIS A 232 -5.64 -13.36 4.79
CA HIS A 232 -6.21 -12.58 5.88
C HIS A 232 -5.67 -13.03 7.24
N PRO A 233 -5.50 -12.11 8.20
CA PRO A 233 -5.07 -12.46 9.54
C PRO A 233 -6.17 -13.19 10.33
N GLY A 234 -7.45 -12.98 10.03
CA GLY A 234 -8.58 -13.53 10.77
C GLY A 234 -8.48 -13.19 12.26
N ARG A 235 -8.64 -14.20 13.12
CA ARG A 235 -8.44 -14.07 14.59
C ARG A 235 -7.04 -13.65 15.02
N TYR A 236 -6.05 -13.73 14.12
CA TYR A 236 -4.66 -13.37 14.40
C TYR A 236 -4.34 -11.92 14.01
N GLY A 237 -5.35 -11.07 13.77
CA GLY A 237 -5.17 -9.64 13.50
C GLY A 237 -4.87 -8.81 14.75
N HIS A 238 -5.13 -9.38 15.93
CA HIS A 238 -4.96 -8.73 17.22
C HIS A 238 -4.45 -9.72 18.28
N PRO A 239 -3.98 -9.25 19.46
CA PRO A 239 -3.62 -10.12 20.57
C PRO A 239 -4.80 -11.02 20.99
N LYS A 240 -4.49 -12.21 21.51
CA LYS A 240 -5.50 -13.19 21.99
C LYS A 240 -6.42 -12.65 23.08
N ASN A 241 -5.95 -11.65 23.85
CA ASN A 241 -6.68 -11.07 24.97
C ASN A 241 -7.65 -9.96 24.54
N VAL A 242 -7.80 -9.71 23.23
CA VAL A 242 -8.69 -8.69 22.70
C VAL A 242 -9.88 -9.37 22.01
N THR A 243 -11.08 -9.13 22.52
CA THR A 243 -12.33 -9.55 21.88
C THR A 243 -12.66 -8.56 20.77
N LYS A 244 -12.29 -8.91 19.54
CA LYS A 244 -12.64 -8.19 18.32
C LYS A 244 -13.11 -9.19 17.27
N TYR A 245 -13.87 -8.69 16.29
CA TYR A 245 -14.27 -9.47 15.13
C TYR A 245 -13.04 -9.98 14.36
N ASN A 246 -13.18 -11.13 13.70
CA ASN A 246 -12.13 -11.67 12.83
C ASN A 246 -11.80 -10.67 11.73
N ASP A 247 -10.52 -10.38 11.54
CA ASP A 247 -10.09 -9.45 10.51
C ASP A 247 -9.92 -10.19 9.18
N CYS A 248 -11.01 -10.21 8.41
CA CYS A 248 -11.09 -10.77 7.06
C CYS A 248 -11.08 -9.68 5.98
N VAL A 249 -10.60 -8.48 6.33
CA VAL A 249 -10.53 -7.31 5.44
C VAL A 249 -9.07 -6.95 5.17
N HIS A 250 -8.23 -6.88 6.21
CA HIS A 250 -6.81 -6.55 6.07
C HIS A 250 -5.97 -7.77 5.69
N TRP A 251 -4.71 -7.53 5.33
CA TRP A 251 -3.79 -8.54 4.84
C TRP A 251 -2.60 -8.73 5.78
N CYS A 252 -2.17 -9.98 5.98
CA CYS A 252 -0.94 -10.27 6.69
C CYS A 252 0.28 -9.59 6.06
N LEU A 253 1.27 -9.25 6.90
CA LEU A 253 2.57 -8.71 6.50
C LEU A 253 3.71 -9.58 7.07
N PRO A 254 4.59 -10.15 6.24
CA PRO A 254 4.47 -10.24 4.77
C PRO A 254 3.24 -11.05 4.35
N GLY A 255 2.77 -10.88 3.11
CA GLY A 255 1.56 -11.52 2.62
C GLY A 255 1.14 -11.04 1.22
N PRO A 256 -0.10 -11.35 0.77
CA PRO A 256 -0.53 -11.06 -0.61
C PRO A 256 -0.43 -9.59 -1.00
N VAL A 257 -0.65 -8.67 -0.04
CA VAL A 257 -0.55 -7.22 -0.23
C VAL A 257 0.84 -6.77 -0.75
N ASP A 258 1.89 -7.57 -0.55
CA ASP A 258 3.22 -7.30 -1.11
C ASP A 258 3.20 -7.23 -2.66
N VAL A 259 2.28 -7.94 -3.32
CA VAL A 259 2.15 -7.93 -4.78
C VAL A 259 1.75 -6.55 -5.32
N TRP A 260 0.99 -5.76 -4.54
CA TRP A 260 0.55 -4.43 -4.97
C TRP A 260 1.72 -3.49 -5.17
N ASN A 261 2.75 -3.62 -4.33
CA ASN A 261 3.99 -2.86 -4.45
C ASN A 261 4.86 -3.37 -5.62
N GLY A 262 4.76 -4.67 -5.96
CA GLY A 262 5.32 -5.23 -7.19
C GLY A 262 4.69 -4.64 -8.45
N PHE A 263 3.35 -4.59 -8.51
CA PHE A 263 2.61 -3.92 -9.58
C PHE A 263 2.99 -2.44 -9.69
N LEU A 264 2.98 -1.70 -8.56
CA LEU A 264 3.36 -0.30 -8.53
C LEU A 264 4.77 -0.06 -9.08
N LEU A 265 5.76 -0.86 -8.64
CA LEU A 265 7.13 -0.79 -9.17
C LEU A 265 7.15 -1.03 -10.67
N HIS A 266 6.46 -2.07 -11.14
CA HIS A 266 6.43 -2.38 -12.56
C HIS A 266 5.80 -1.23 -13.38
N MET A 267 4.66 -0.70 -12.93
CA MET A 267 3.99 0.42 -13.62
C MET A 267 4.85 1.68 -13.66
N LEU A 268 5.60 1.98 -12.58
CA LEU A 268 6.57 3.08 -12.58
C LEU A 268 7.70 2.87 -13.59
N LYS A 269 8.14 1.62 -13.81
CA LYS A 269 9.13 1.30 -14.85
C LYS A 269 8.58 1.51 -16.24
N MET A 270 7.33 1.11 -16.50
CA MET A 270 6.66 1.32 -17.78
C MET A 270 6.59 2.81 -18.14
N ASP A 271 6.19 3.64 -17.18
CA ASP A 271 6.01 5.07 -17.41
C ASP A 271 7.33 5.85 -17.56
N ASN A 272 8.45 5.27 -17.10
CA ASN A 272 9.80 5.77 -17.35
C ASN A 272 10.44 5.15 -18.62
N GLY A 273 9.69 4.40 -19.43
CA GLY A 273 10.19 3.79 -20.67
C GLY A 273 11.13 2.59 -20.46
N ARG A 274 11.10 1.95 -19.29
CA ARG A 274 12.02 0.87 -18.87
C ARG A 274 11.31 -0.46 -18.54
N GLY A 275 10.12 -0.70 -19.07
CA GLY A 275 9.38 -1.95 -18.84
C GLY A 275 8.63 -2.45 -20.08
N GLY A 276 8.35 -3.75 -20.14
CA GLY A 276 7.44 -4.38 -21.10
C GLY A 276 5.99 -4.44 -20.57
N ARG A 277 5.00 -4.28 -21.45
CA ARG A 277 3.57 -4.10 -21.11
C ARG A 277 2.98 -5.33 -20.38
N ILE A 278 2.54 -5.18 -19.12
CA ILE A 278 1.69 -6.18 -18.44
C ILE A 278 0.25 -6.00 -18.90
N ARG A 279 -0.38 -7.09 -19.37
CA ARG A 279 -1.84 -7.20 -19.41
C ARG A 279 -2.26 -7.90 -18.12
N VAL A 280 -3.12 -7.24 -17.34
CA VAL A 280 -3.79 -7.82 -16.16
C VAL A 280 -5.12 -8.36 -16.65
#